data_AF-A0A2E3XV51-F1
#
_entry.id   AF-A0A2E3XV51-F1
#
_cell.length_a   1.000
_cell.length_b   1.000
_cell.length_c   1.000
_cell.angle_alpha   90.00
_cell.angle_beta   90.00
_cell.angle_gamma   90.00
#
_symmetry.space_group_name_H-M   'P 1'
#
loop_
_entity.id
_entity.type
_entity.pdbx_description
1 polymer ?
#
loop_
_entity_poly.entity_id
_entity_poly.type
_entity_poly.pdbx_seq_one_letter_code
_entity_poly.pdbx_strand_id
1 'polypeptide(L)'
;MDIRIIAFGMIAVLALLFIGAKFYIPQERTKTKWEAQYAVAAQNFFKEASQENYVRCREILSQVFHDPEKVEAKLKKDKIVLPS
;
A
#
# COMPACT_ATOMS: atom_id res chain seq x y z
N MET A 1 -49.92 -3.81 -4.68
CA MET A 1 -48.47 -3.57 -4.66
C MET A 1 -47.89 -4.24 -5.88
N ASP A 2 -47.45 -3.45 -6.86
CA ASP A 2 -47.09 -3.94 -8.19
C ASP A 2 -45.76 -4.68 -8.19
N ILE A 3 -45.73 -5.87 -8.82
CA ILE A 3 -44.55 -6.73 -8.88
C ILE A 3 -43.35 -6.04 -9.56
N ARG A 4 -43.63 -5.04 -10.40
CA ARG A 4 -42.65 -4.18 -11.05
C ARG A 4 -41.83 -3.38 -10.03
N ILE A 5 -42.46 -2.86 -8.98
CA ILE A 5 -41.79 -2.05 -7.95
C ILE A 5 -40.81 -2.91 -7.14
N ILE A 6 -41.19 -4.17 -6.87
CA ILE A 6 -40.33 -5.14 -6.18
C ILE A 6 -39.12 -5.50 -7.07
N ALA A 7 -39.32 -5.69 -8.37
CA ALA A 7 -38.26 -5.99 -9.31
C ALA A 7 -37.26 -4.81 -9.45
N PHE A 8 -37.75 -3.57 -9.57
CA PHE A 8 -36.90 -2.38 -9.60
C PHE A 8 -36.12 -2.19 -8.28
N GLY A 9 -36.75 -2.45 -7.14
CA GLY A 9 -36.10 -2.42 -5.83
C GLY A 9 -34.94 -3.43 -5.72
N MET A 10 -35.16 -4.68 -6.17
CA MET A 10 -34.10 -5.70 -6.16
C MET A 10 -32.91 -5.35 -7.08
N ILE A 11 -33.17 -4.79 -8.26
CA ILE A 11 -32.10 -4.38 -9.19
C ILE A 11 -31.25 -3.24 -8.59
N ALA A 12 -31.89 -2.28 -7.93
CA ALA A 12 -31.19 -1.17 -7.28
C ALA A 12 -30.26 -1.66 -6.14
N VAL A 13 -30.71 -2.64 -5.35
CA VAL A 13 -29.90 -3.24 -4.28
C VAL A 13 -28.69 -3.99 -4.85
N LEU A 14 -28.88 -4.75 -5.93
CA LEU A 14 -27.77 -5.45 -6.60
C LEU A 14 -26.72 -4.48 -7.17
N ALA A 15 -27.16 -3.35 -7.75
CA ALA A 15 -26.25 -2.32 -8.26
C ALA A 15 -25.41 -1.67 -7.13
N LEU A 16 -26.03 -1.38 -5.98
CA LEU A 16 -25.34 -0.81 -4.82
C LEU A 16 -24.30 -1.78 -4.23
N LEU A 17 -24.62 -3.08 -4.15
CA LEU A 17 -23.68 -4.10 -3.69
C LEU A 17 -22.47 -4.22 -4.62
N PHE A 18 -22.68 -4.12 -5.94
CA PHE A 18 -21.60 -4.21 -6.92
C PHE A 18 -20.63 -3.01 -6.83
N ILE A 19 -21.16 -1.81 -6.60
CA ILE A 19 -20.35 -0.60 -6.41
C ILE A 19 -19.60 -0.67 -5.08
N GLY A 20 -20.27 -1.05 -3.99
CA GLY A 20 -19.66 -1.20 -2.66
C GLY A 20 -18.51 -2.22 -2.65
N ALA A 21 -18.68 -3.36 -3.34
CA ALA A 21 -17.63 -4.38 -3.45
C ALA A 21 -16.38 -3.86 -4.18
N LYS A 22 -16.54 -3.00 -5.20
CA LYS A 22 -15.39 -2.41 -5.91
C LYS A 22 -14.59 -1.42 -5.04
N PHE A 23 -15.25 -0.71 -4.12
CA PHE A 23 -14.61 0.26 -3.22
C PHE A 23 -14.01 -0.36 -1.96
N TYR A 24 -14.44 -1.55 -1.54
CA TYR A 24 -13.88 -2.23 -0.37
C TYR A 24 -12.52 -2.91 -0.63
N ILE A 25 -12.24 -3.26 -1.89
CA ILE A 25 -11.06 -4.06 -2.27
C ILE A 25 -9.72 -3.28 -2.51
N PRO A 26 -9.60 -1.93 -2.62
CA PRO A 26 -8.37 -1.31 -3.09
C PRO A 26 -7.31 -1.04 -2.00
N GLN A 27 -7.62 -1.11 -0.71
CA GLN A 27 -6.67 -0.67 0.33
C GLN A 27 -5.62 -1.72 0.74
N GLU A 28 -5.93 -3.01 0.64
CA GLU A 28 -4.95 -4.04 1.06
C GLU A 28 -3.86 -4.26 0.01
N ARG A 29 -4.23 -4.32 -1.28
CA ARG A 29 -3.25 -4.57 -2.37
C ARG A 29 -2.18 -3.49 -2.48
N THR A 30 -2.50 -2.24 -2.17
CA THR A 30 -1.54 -1.12 -2.27
C THR A 30 -0.48 -1.22 -1.18
N LYS A 31 -0.85 -1.53 0.08
CA LYS A 31 0.12 -1.78 1.15
C LYS A 31 1.06 -2.93 0.83
N THR A 32 0.54 -4.06 0.35
CA THR A 32 1.37 -5.23 0.00
C THR A 32 2.34 -4.92 -1.13
N LYS A 33 1.94 -4.10 -2.11
CA LYS A 33 2.80 -3.71 -3.24
C LYS A 33 3.99 -2.86 -2.81
N TRP A 34 3.80 -1.94 -1.86
CA TRP A 34 4.87 -1.08 -1.37
C TRP A 34 5.80 -1.83 -0.40
N GLU A 35 5.26 -2.73 0.42
CA GLU A 35 6.07 -3.62 1.27
C GLU A 35 6.98 -4.55 0.45
N ALA A 36 6.47 -5.12 -0.64
CA ALA A 36 7.26 -5.93 -1.56
C ALA A 36 8.37 -5.12 -2.24
N GLN A 37 8.07 -3.88 -2.68
CA GLN A 37 9.08 -2.99 -3.25
C GLN A 37 10.16 -2.61 -2.23
N TYR A 38 9.78 -2.39 -0.97
CA TYR A 38 10.73 -2.10 0.09
C TYR A 38 11.66 -3.28 0.35
N ALA A 39 11.13 -4.51 0.41
CA ALA A 39 11.95 -5.71 0.61
C ALA A 39 13.03 -5.87 -0.49
N VAL A 40 12.67 -5.59 -1.75
CA VAL A 40 13.62 -5.61 -2.88
C VAL A 40 14.65 -4.50 -2.75
N ALA A 41 14.23 -3.28 -2.42
CA ALA A 41 15.15 -2.14 -2.23
C ALA A 41 16.13 -2.38 -1.08
N ALA A 42 15.64 -2.91 0.05
CA ALA A 42 16.46 -3.27 1.20
C ALA A 42 17.47 -4.37 0.82
N GLN A 43 17.05 -5.39 0.08
CA GLN A 43 17.96 -6.43 -0.42
C GLN A 43 19.06 -5.86 -1.31
N ASN A 44 18.72 -4.90 -2.19
CA ASN A 44 19.71 -4.23 -3.03
C ASN A 44 20.67 -3.38 -2.20
N PHE A 45 20.20 -2.70 -1.16
CA PHE A 45 21.05 -1.98 -0.21
C PHE A 45 22.02 -2.91 0.54
N PHE A 46 21.58 -4.09 0.96
CA PHE A 46 22.48 -5.06 1.61
C PHE A 46 23.50 -5.68 0.66
N LYS A 47 23.18 -5.78 -0.63
CA LYS A 47 24.14 -6.21 -1.66
C LYS A 47 25.14 -5.10 -1.98
N GLU A 48 24.65 -3.87 -2.08
CA GLU A 48 25.42 -2.69 -2.42
C GLU A 48 24.93 -1.50 -1.59
N ALA A 49 25.66 -1.21 -0.52
CA ALA A 49 25.37 -0.11 0.38
C ALA A 49 25.76 1.22 -0.29
N SER A 50 24.89 1.69 -1.20
CA SER A 50 25.03 2.96 -1.90
C SER A 50 24.03 3.99 -1.39
N GLN A 51 24.39 5.26 -1.51
CA GLN A 51 23.53 6.37 -1.14
C GLN A 51 22.22 6.39 -1.98
N GLU A 52 22.29 5.95 -3.24
CA GLU A 52 21.13 5.81 -4.12
C GLU A 52 20.15 4.75 -3.61
N ASN A 53 20.66 3.58 -3.19
CA ASN A 53 19.83 2.51 -2.63
C ASN A 53 19.20 2.92 -1.29
N TYR A 54 19.91 3.72 -0.48
CA TYR A 54 19.37 4.28 0.75
C TYR A 54 18.18 5.24 0.48
N VAL A 55 18.35 6.17 -0.46
CA VAL A 55 17.30 7.12 -0.84
C VAL A 55 16.06 6.38 -1.34
N ARG A 56 16.25 5.34 -2.17
CA ARG A 56 15.16 4.51 -2.70
C ARG A 56 14.41 3.77 -1.59
N CYS A 57 15.10 3.24 -0.58
CA CYS A 57 14.45 2.63 0.59
C CYS A 57 13.61 3.64 1.39
N ARG A 58 14.14 4.86 1.59
CA ARG A 58 13.45 5.94 2.30
C ARG A 58 12.20 6.42 1.56
N GLU A 59 12.28 6.59 0.25
CA GLU A 59 11.14 6.99 -0.59
C GLU A 59 10.02 5.94 -0.60
N ILE A 60 10.36 4.65 -0.69
CA ILE A 60 9.34 3.60 -0.64
C ILE A 60 8.71 3.56 0.75
N LEU A 61 9.49 3.68 1.82
CA LEU A 61 8.96 3.74 3.18
C LEU A 61 8.08 4.97 3.42
N SER A 62 8.34 6.13 2.81
CA SER A 62 7.47 7.30 2.98
C SER A 62 6.12 7.14 2.28
N GLN A 63 6.05 6.29 1.25
CA GLN A 63 4.79 5.87 0.62
C GLN A 63 4.01 4.88 1.52
N VAL A 64 4.70 4.08 2.35
CA VAL A 64 4.09 3.14 3.31
C VAL A 64 3.69 3.85 4.61
N PHE A 65 4.59 4.66 5.14
CA PHE A 65 4.48 5.43 6.36
C PHE A 65 4.50 6.90 5.98
N HIS A 66 3.33 7.55 5.94
CA HIS A 66 3.24 9.00 5.71
C HIS A 66 3.91 9.85 6.80
N ASP A 67 4.39 9.21 7.87
CA ASP A 67 5.03 9.82 9.02
C ASP A 67 6.56 9.62 8.95
N PRO A 68 7.35 10.70 8.84
CA PRO A 68 8.80 10.62 8.69
C PRO A 68 9.51 9.98 9.89
N GLU A 69 8.98 10.10 11.11
CA GLU A 69 9.60 9.49 12.30
C GLU A 69 9.51 7.95 12.22
N LYS A 70 8.40 7.44 11.70
CA LYS A 70 8.21 5.99 11.51
C LYS A 70 9.09 5.44 10.40
N VAL A 71 9.34 6.23 9.35
CA VAL A 71 10.28 5.88 8.28
C VAL A 71 11.68 5.71 8.85
N GLU A 72 12.16 6.68 9.63
CA GLU A 72 13.51 6.64 10.21
C GLU A 72 13.65 5.55 11.27
N ALA A 73 12.63 5.33 12.10
CA ALA A 73 12.60 4.23 13.05
C ALA A 73 12.73 2.87 12.36
N LYS A 74 12.10 2.69 11.19
CA LYS A 74 12.14 1.44 10.43
C LYS A 74 13.47 1.24 9.71
N LEU A 75 14.00 2.27 9.05
CA LEU A 75 15.36 2.24 8.46
C LEU A 75 16.42 1.89 9.51
N LYS A 76 16.35 2.53 10.70
CA LYS A 76 17.27 2.27 11.81
C LYS A 76 17.12 0.86 12.36
N LYS A 77 15.88 0.35 12.48
CA LYS A 77 15.60 -1.02 12.89
C LYS A 77 16.20 -2.04 11.91
N ASP A 78 16.09 -1.76 10.62
CA ASP A 78 16.61 -2.62 9.55
C ASP A 78 18.10 -2.41 9.28
N LYS A 79 18.80 -1.60 10.09
CA LYS A 79 20.24 -1.28 9.95
C LYS A 79 20.61 -0.68 8.58
N ILE A 80 19.64 -0.07 7.89
CA ILE A 80 19.86 0.68 6.66
C ILE A 80 20.28 2.09 7.10
N VAL A 81 21.58 2.34 7.11
CA VAL A 81 22.18 3.62 7.52
C VAL A 81 22.86 4.24 6.31
N LEU A 82 22.82 5.57 6.20
CA LEU A 82 23.48 6.27 5.11
C LEU A 82 24.97 5.85 5.06
N PRO A 83 25.46 5.27 3.94
CA PRO A 83 26.86 4.93 3.81
C PRO A 83 27.66 6.25 3.78
N SER A 84 28.54 6.42 4.76
CA SER A 84 29.43 7.57 4.94
C SER A 84 30.67 7.50 4.08
#